data_AF-A0A813JMV8-F1
#
_entry.id   AF-A0A813JMV8-F1
#
_cell.length_a   1.000
_cell.length_b   1.000
_cell.length_c   1.000
_cell.angle_alpha   90.00
_cell.angle_beta   90.00
_cell.angle_gamma   90.00
#
_symmetry.space_group_name_H-M   'P 1'
#
loop_
_entity.id
_entity.type
_entity.pdbx_description
1 polymer ?
#
loop_
_entity_poly.entity_id
_entity_poly.type
_entity_poly.pdbx_seq_one_letter_code
_entity_poly.pdbx_strand_id
1 'polypeptide(L)'
;MSGGIRNVTVIDSRFHGEGGIHIKSCPGRGGFIDVTFRNITVAGGMAVTMSYTGEEVGGAMPYLANVGFEDISGSGGCNFEDCSQAVGCSCWNMSFRGIELDGCQPPTMAPSGYFV
;
A
#
# COMPACT_ATOMS: atom_id res chain seq x y z
N MET A 1 1.24 13.69 18.13
CA MET A 1 1.50 12.25 18.31
C MET A 1 1.65 11.65 16.92
N SER A 2 2.85 11.20 16.53
CA SER A 2 3.01 10.44 15.28
C SER A 2 2.64 8.98 15.56
N GLY A 3 1.40 8.60 15.27
CA GLY A 3 0.98 7.20 15.30
C GLY A 3 1.55 6.46 14.10
N GLY A 4 1.97 5.21 14.28
CA GLY A 4 2.50 4.38 13.21
C GLY A 4 1.94 2.97 13.29
N ILE A 5 1.83 2.32 12.14
CA ILE A 5 1.47 0.92 11.98
C ILE A 5 2.75 0.18 11.64
N ARG A 6 3.17 -0.74 12.50
CA ARG A 6 4.42 -1.47 12.30
C ARG A 6 4.24 -2.94 12.59
N ASN A 7 4.89 -3.78 11.79
CA ASN A 7 4.92 -5.22 11.96
C ASN A 7 3.50 -5.82 11.99
N VAL A 8 2.66 -5.40 11.04
CA VAL A 8 1.32 -5.97 10.87
C VAL A 8 1.35 -6.98 9.74
N THR A 9 0.76 -8.14 9.97
CA THR A 9 0.60 -9.17 8.95
C THR A 9 -0.86 -9.58 8.85
N VAL A 10 -1.39 -9.57 7.64
CA VAL A 10 -2.72 -10.09 7.31
C VAL A 10 -2.51 -11.32 6.43
N ILE A 11 -2.99 -12.47 6.89
CA ILE A 11 -2.79 -13.76 6.21
C ILE A 11 -4.08 -14.54 6.06
N ASP A 12 -4.12 -15.44 5.07
CA ASP A 12 -5.14 -16.48 4.90
C ASP A 12 -6.58 -15.93 4.98
N SER A 13 -6.83 -14.84 4.26
CA SER A 13 -8.05 -14.04 4.39
C SER A 13 -8.81 -13.96 3.07
N ARG A 14 -10.15 -14.00 3.15
CA ARG A 14 -11.03 -13.82 2.00
C ARG A 14 -11.98 -12.64 2.24
N PHE A 15 -11.92 -11.66 1.36
CA PHE A 15 -12.81 -10.51 1.36
C PHE A 15 -13.90 -10.69 0.31
N HIS A 16 -15.15 -10.46 0.71
CA HIS A 16 -16.33 -10.55 -0.15
C HIS A 16 -16.91 -9.16 -0.44
N GLY A 17 -17.71 -9.04 -1.51
CA GLY A 17 -18.34 -7.78 -1.91
C GLY A 17 -17.34 -6.81 -2.55
N GLU A 18 -17.41 -5.53 -2.20
CA GLU A 18 -16.45 -4.51 -2.67
C GLU A 18 -15.14 -4.50 -1.86
N GLY A 19 -14.93 -5.52 -1.02
CA GLY A 19 -13.77 -5.60 -0.13
C GLY A 19 -12.46 -5.89 -0.88
N GLY A 20 -11.44 -5.08 -0.59
CA GLY A 20 -10.08 -5.20 -1.12
C GLY A 20 -9.02 -4.82 -0.09
N ILE A 21 -7.76 -4.80 -0.51
CA ILE A 21 -6.66 -4.33 0.34
C ILE A 21 -6.42 -2.85 0.08
N HIS A 22 -6.60 -2.00 1.10
CA HIS A 22 -6.40 -0.56 0.97
C HIS A 22 -5.48 -0.05 2.07
N ILE A 23 -4.39 0.61 1.67
CA ILE A 23 -3.57 1.42 2.56
C ILE A 23 -3.86 2.88 2.22
N LYS A 24 -4.51 3.59 3.14
CA LYS A 24 -4.91 4.99 2.95
C LYS A 24 -4.28 5.86 4.03
N SER A 25 -3.69 6.97 3.64
CA SER A 25 -3.22 8.02 4.52
C SER A 25 -3.40 9.38 3.88
N CYS A 26 -3.18 10.45 4.64
CA CYS A 26 -3.31 11.83 4.17
C CYS A 26 -2.20 12.73 4.72
N PRO A 27 -1.91 13.87 4.07
CA PRO A 27 -1.00 14.88 4.61
C PRO A 27 -1.39 15.29 6.03
N GLY A 28 -0.40 15.54 6.90
CA GLY A 28 -0.64 15.85 8.32
C GLY A 28 -0.72 14.60 9.21
N ARG A 29 -1.02 13.42 8.64
CA ARG A 29 -1.01 12.12 9.34
C ARG A 29 0.33 11.41 9.18
N GLY A 30 1.39 12.07 9.65
CA GLY A 30 2.72 11.49 9.68
C GLY A 30 2.78 10.21 10.51
N GLY A 31 3.78 9.38 10.26
CA GLY A 31 3.87 8.05 10.87
C GLY A 31 4.69 7.09 10.04
N PHE A 32 4.74 5.85 10.48
CA PHE A 32 5.40 4.75 9.77
C PHE A 32 4.34 3.71 9.40
N ILE A 33 4.43 3.13 8.20
CA ILE A 33 3.55 2.05 7.74
C ILE A 33 4.42 0.91 7.23
N ASP A 34 4.31 -0.25 7.90
CA ASP A 34 5.01 -1.51 7.60
C ASP A 34 4.05 -2.68 7.83
N VAL A 35 3.61 -3.27 6.71
CA VAL A 35 2.50 -4.22 6.65
C VAL A 35 2.77 -5.26 5.57
N THR A 36 2.47 -6.52 5.85
CA THR A 36 2.52 -7.61 4.87
C THR A 36 1.14 -8.26 4.71
N PHE A 37 0.73 -8.47 3.46
CA PHE A 37 -0.46 -9.20 3.06
C PHE A 37 -0.04 -10.48 2.35
N ARG A 38 -0.52 -11.64 2.82
CA ARG A 38 -0.16 -12.94 2.25
C ARG A 38 -1.36 -13.85 2.08
N ASN A 39 -1.46 -14.54 0.94
CA ASN A 39 -2.52 -15.52 0.67
C ASN A 39 -3.92 -14.92 0.90
N ILE A 40 -4.24 -13.88 0.13
CA ILE A 40 -5.49 -13.14 0.25
C ILE A 40 -6.29 -13.25 -1.04
N THR A 41 -7.58 -13.58 -0.92
CA THR A 41 -8.55 -13.45 -2.01
C THR A 41 -9.37 -12.17 -1.82
N VAL A 42 -9.36 -11.27 -2.81
CA VAL A 42 -10.13 -10.01 -2.81
C VAL A 42 -11.16 -9.97 -3.93
N ALA A 43 -12.15 -9.10 -3.77
CA ALA A 43 -13.12 -8.83 -4.84
C ALA A 43 -13.07 -7.36 -5.32
N GLY A 44 -12.57 -6.45 -4.48
CA GLY A 44 -12.39 -5.01 -4.76
C GLY A 44 -10.97 -4.59 -5.13
N GLY A 45 -10.05 -5.53 -5.39
CA GLY A 45 -8.68 -5.23 -5.79
C GLY A 45 -7.76 -4.72 -4.66
N MET A 46 -6.76 -3.92 -5.04
CA MET A 46 -5.76 -3.36 -4.12
C MET A 46 -5.47 -1.89 -4.39
N ALA A 47 -5.28 -1.09 -3.35
CA ALA A 47 -4.86 0.30 -3.51
C ALA A 47 -3.94 0.81 -2.40
N VAL A 48 -2.99 1.67 -2.78
CA VAL A 48 -2.21 2.51 -1.87
C VAL A 48 -2.46 3.97 -2.23
N THR A 49 -3.00 4.75 -1.30
CA THR A 49 -3.40 6.16 -1.50
C THR A 49 -2.89 7.00 -0.34
N MET A 50 -1.94 7.90 -0.60
CA MET A 50 -1.34 8.77 0.43
C MET A 50 -1.90 10.20 0.42
N SER A 51 -2.73 10.52 -0.58
CA SER A 51 -3.45 11.77 -0.76
C SER A 51 -4.92 11.66 -0.36
N TYR A 52 -5.29 10.65 0.47
CA TYR A 52 -6.70 10.39 0.76
C TYR A 52 -7.35 11.63 1.36
N THR A 53 -8.30 12.25 0.64
CA THR A 53 -8.84 13.55 1.01
C THR A 53 -9.75 13.42 2.22
N GLY A 54 -9.22 13.86 3.37
CA GLY A 54 -9.92 13.87 4.64
C GLY A 54 -9.25 14.80 5.65
N GLU A 55 -9.15 16.09 5.32
CA GLU A 55 -9.10 17.23 6.29
C GLU A 55 -7.81 18.04 6.49
N GLU A 56 -6.63 17.71 5.96
CA GLU A 56 -5.44 18.56 6.19
C GLU A 56 -4.61 18.88 4.93
N VAL A 57 -4.36 20.17 4.72
CA VAL A 57 -3.47 20.70 3.68
C VAL A 57 -2.12 21.00 4.34
N GLY A 58 -1.11 20.18 4.03
CA GLY A 58 0.22 20.26 4.63
C GLY A 58 0.37 19.48 5.94
N GLY A 59 1.60 19.41 6.46
CA GLY A 59 1.94 18.67 7.68
C GLY A 59 2.86 17.48 7.43
N ALA A 60 3.10 16.66 8.46
CA ALA A 60 3.99 15.51 8.35
C ALA A 60 3.39 14.46 7.40
N MET A 61 4.21 13.94 6.48
CA MET A 61 3.81 12.90 5.54
C MET A 61 4.04 11.51 6.17
N PRO A 62 3.28 10.48 5.76
CA PRO A 62 3.54 9.11 6.18
C PRO A 62 4.79 8.55 5.49
N TYR A 63 5.59 7.80 6.22
CA TYR A 63 6.67 6.99 5.66
C TYR A 63 6.17 5.56 5.45
N LEU A 64 6.00 5.18 4.18
CA LEU A 64 5.66 3.82 3.78
C LEU A 64 6.94 3.04 3.51
N ALA A 65 7.18 1.96 4.25
CA ALA A 65 8.29 1.07 3.98
C ALA A 65 7.96 -0.39 4.29
N ASN A 66 8.55 -1.30 3.52
CA ASN A 66 8.43 -2.75 3.72
C ASN A 66 6.99 -3.25 3.55
N VAL A 67 6.26 -2.69 2.58
CA VAL A 67 4.90 -3.12 2.29
C VAL A 67 4.94 -4.30 1.32
N GLY A 68 4.48 -5.47 1.77
CA GLY A 68 4.50 -6.69 1.00
C GLY A 68 3.11 -7.18 0.58
N PHE A 69 2.98 -7.58 -0.69
CA PHE A 69 1.82 -8.27 -1.24
C PHE A 69 2.29 -9.60 -1.85
N GLU A 70 1.81 -10.71 -1.27
CA GLU A 70 2.25 -12.06 -1.62
C GLU A 70 1.04 -12.97 -1.84
N ASP A 71 0.96 -13.58 -3.01
CA ASP A 71 -0.07 -14.58 -3.35
C ASP A 71 -1.49 -13.98 -3.17
N ILE A 72 -1.76 -12.89 -3.90
CA ILE A 72 -3.04 -12.16 -3.85
C ILE A 72 -3.83 -12.48 -5.12
N SER A 73 -5.07 -12.94 -4.96
CA SER A 73 -5.92 -13.37 -6.08
C SER A 73 -7.33 -12.79 -6.02
N GLY A 74 -8.04 -12.83 -7.15
CA GLY A 74 -9.45 -12.45 -7.24
C GLY A 74 -9.72 -11.37 -8.27
N SER A 75 -10.72 -10.53 -8.02
CA SER A 75 -11.19 -9.53 -8.98
C SER A 75 -10.84 -8.10 -8.56
N GLY A 76 -10.88 -7.19 -9.54
CA GLY A 76 -10.59 -5.77 -9.36
C GLY A 76 -9.12 -5.45 -9.65
N GLY A 77 -8.88 -4.24 -10.14
CA GLY A 77 -7.54 -3.78 -10.51
C GLY A 77 -6.67 -3.43 -9.30
N CYS A 78 -5.52 -2.82 -9.59
CA CYS A 78 -4.68 -2.25 -8.55
C CYS A 78 -4.28 -0.81 -8.86
N ASN A 79 -4.15 0.00 -7.80
CA ASN A 79 -3.75 1.39 -7.89
C ASN A 79 -2.66 1.73 -6.86
N PHE A 80 -1.49 2.14 -7.35
CA PHE A 80 -0.33 2.51 -6.52
C PHE A 80 0.26 3.88 -6.92
N GLU A 81 -0.48 4.70 -7.66
CA GLU A 81 0.04 5.90 -8.34
C GLU A 81 0.37 7.07 -7.38
N ASP A 82 -0.07 6.96 -6.12
CA ASP A 82 -0.11 8.08 -5.19
C ASP A 82 1.00 8.04 -4.12
N CYS A 83 2.14 7.45 -4.44
CA CYS A 83 3.32 7.47 -3.57
C CYS A 83 4.01 8.85 -3.50
N SER A 84 3.67 9.78 -4.40
CA SER A 84 4.22 11.15 -4.42
C SER A 84 3.93 11.94 -3.14
N GLN A 85 2.87 11.59 -2.41
CA GLN A 85 2.49 12.19 -1.13
C GLN A 85 3.09 11.43 0.08
N ALA A 86 3.96 10.46 -0.12
CA ALA A 86 4.72 9.86 0.98
C ALA A 86 5.96 10.71 1.34
N VAL A 87 6.57 10.44 2.49
CA VAL A 87 7.88 11.01 2.85
C VAL A 87 8.91 10.66 1.78
N GLY A 88 9.61 11.68 1.28
CA GLY A 88 10.58 11.50 0.19
C GLY A 88 9.93 11.23 -1.17
N CYS A 89 8.63 11.52 -1.32
CA CYS A 89 7.85 11.36 -2.55
C CYS A 89 7.90 9.93 -3.13
N SER A 90 8.06 8.92 -2.26
CA SER A 90 8.25 7.54 -2.65
C SER A 90 7.71 6.58 -1.59
N CYS A 91 7.14 5.47 -2.03
CA CYS A 91 6.87 4.31 -1.18
C CYS A 91 8.07 3.38 -1.24
N TRP A 92 8.72 3.12 -0.11
CA TRP A 92 10.01 2.44 -0.10
C TRP A 92 9.85 0.94 0.08
N ASN A 93 10.70 0.16 -0.60
CA ASN A 93 10.78 -1.29 -0.41
C ASN A 93 9.41 -1.99 -0.45
N MET A 94 8.59 -1.69 -1.47
CA MET A 94 7.37 -2.45 -1.70
C MET A 94 7.69 -3.70 -2.52
N SER A 95 7.03 -4.81 -2.22
CA SER A 95 7.20 -6.07 -2.94
C SER A 95 5.88 -6.64 -3.39
N PHE A 96 5.84 -7.13 -4.63
CA PHE A 96 4.68 -7.77 -5.24
C PHE A 96 5.09 -9.15 -5.77
N ARG A 97 4.46 -10.21 -5.25
CA ARG A 97 4.72 -11.59 -5.69
C ARG A 97 3.41 -12.36 -5.81
N GLY A 98 3.22 -13.10 -6.89
CA GLY A 98 2.02 -13.92 -7.08
C GLY A 98 0.73 -13.10 -7.09
N ILE A 99 0.71 -11.99 -7.84
CA ILE A 99 -0.49 -11.14 -7.95
C ILE A 99 -1.30 -11.60 -9.16
N GLU A 100 -2.49 -12.13 -8.90
CA GLU A 100 -3.42 -12.68 -9.87
C GLU A 100 -4.77 -11.93 -9.75
N LEU A 101 -4.75 -10.64 -10.13
CA LEU A 101 -5.91 -9.76 -10.09
C LEU A 101 -6.25 -9.21 -11.47
N ASP A 102 -7.54 -9.18 -11.80
CA ASP A 102 -8.04 -8.69 -13.09
C ASP A 102 -7.66 -7.23 -13.35
N GLY A 103 -6.89 -6.99 -14.42
CA GLY A 103 -6.49 -5.63 -14.81
C GLY A 103 -5.49 -4.98 -13.83
N CYS A 104 -4.90 -5.75 -12.92
CA CYS A 104 -3.83 -5.26 -12.07
C CYS A 104 -2.48 -5.40 -12.78
N GLN A 105 -1.78 -4.28 -12.93
CA GLN A 105 -0.37 -4.25 -13.27
C GLN A 105 0.36 -3.61 -12.09
N PRO A 106 0.87 -4.42 -11.13
CA PRO A 106 1.67 -3.88 -10.05
C PRO A 106 2.85 -3.11 -10.63
N PRO A 107 3.27 -1.98 -10.04
CA PRO A 107 4.43 -1.26 -10.50
C PRO A 107 5.63 -2.22 -10.49
N THR A 108 6.34 -2.27 -11.61
CA THR A 108 7.65 -2.90 -11.68
C THR A 108 8.61 -2.03 -10.90
N MET A 109 8.64 -2.17 -9.57
CA MET A 109 9.63 -1.47 -8.77
C MET A 109 11.01 -1.99 -9.17
N ALA A 110 11.78 -1.13 -9.85
CA ALA A 110 13.21 -1.36 -10.00
C ALA A 110 13.81 -1.59 -8.61
N PRO A 111 14.72 -2.57 -8.43
CA PRO A 111 15.40 -2.75 -7.16
C PRO A 111 16.03 -1.41 -6.80
N SER A 112 15.72 -0.92 -5.60
CA SER A 112 16.17 0.35 -5.06
C SER A 112 17.62 0.63 -5.44
N GLY A 113 17.81 1.50 -6.42
CA GLY A 113 19.10 2.10 -6.68
C GLY A 113 19.45 2.93 -5.46
N TYR A 114 20.51 2.53 -4.76
CA TYR A 114 21.15 3.30 -3.71
C TYR A 114 21.29 4.76 -4.17
N PHE A 115 20.65 5.69 -3.45
CA PHE A 115 21.15 7.06 -3.43
C PHE A 115 22.13 7.17 -2.27
N VAL A 116 23.36 7.48 -2.64
CA VAL A 116 24.56 7.71 -1.81
C VAL A 116 24.33 8.88 -0.86
#